data_AF-A0A139BSE8-F1
#
_entry.id   AF-A0A139BSE8-F1
#
_cell.length_a   1.000
_cell.length_b   1.000
_cell.length_c   1.000
_cell.angle_alpha   90.00
_cell.angle_beta   90.00
_cell.angle_gamma   90.00
#
_symmetry.space_group_name_H-M   'P 1'
#
loop_
_entity.id
_entity.type
_entity.pdbx_description
1 polymer ?
#
loop_
_entity_poly.entity_id
_entity_poly.type
_entity_poly.pdbx_seq_one_letter_code
_entity_poly.pdbx_strand_id
1 'polypeptide(L)' 'MRFVLMTRRLNWGEDRVMYYDAKGRLCSLLASWTNVPEEDLFAQASAGRSSFRTDDLLRLCALIGELQEQRNVK' A
#
# COMPACT_ATOMS: atom_id res chain seq x y z
N MET A 1 5.16 -6.44 10.69
CA MET A 1 6.58 -6.04 10.86
C MET A 1 6.70 -4.56 10.51
N ARG A 2 7.47 -3.77 11.26
CA ARG A 2 7.62 -2.32 11.06
C ARG A 2 9.12 -2.02 10.92
N PHE A 3 9.51 -1.30 9.87
CA PHE A 3 10.90 -0.91 9.62
C PHE A 3 11.03 0.61 9.69
N VAL A 4 12.20 1.09 10.11
CA VAL A 4 12.49 2.53 10.13
C VAL A 4 12.97 2.95 8.75
N LEU A 5 12.27 3.90 8.15
CA LEU A 5 12.65 4.53 6.88
C LEU A 5 13.93 5.33 7.10
N MET A 6 14.98 5.02 6.32
CA MET A 6 16.23 5.77 6.40
C MET A 6 16.32 6.85 5.33
N THR A 7 15.93 6.54 4.10
CA THR A 7 16.03 7.47 2.96
C THR A 7 15.02 7.09 1.88
N ARG A 8 14.33 8.10 1.33
CA ARG A 8 13.55 7.99 0.08
C ARG A 8 14.24 8.81 -0.99
N ARG A 9 14.52 8.21 -2.15
CA ARG A 9 15.17 8.89 -3.29
C ARG A 9 14.67 8.32 -4.62
N LEU A 10 14.62 9.18 -5.63
CA LEU A 10 14.54 8.77 -7.02
C LEU A 10 15.89 8.17 -7.44
N ASN A 11 15.91 6.88 -7.70
CA ASN A 11 17.08 6.15 -8.20
C ASN A 11 16.72 5.52 -9.53
N TRP A 12 17.46 5.85 -10.58
CA TRP A 12 17.25 5.31 -11.93
C TRP A 12 15.82 5.51 -12.48
N GLY A 13 15.16 6.60 -12.08
CA GLY A 13 13.76 6.89 -12.45
C GLY A 13 12.71 6.22 -11.56
N GLU A 14 13.11 5.39 -10.60
CA GLU A 14 12.20 4.75 -9.64
C GLU A 14 12.22 5.48 -8.29
N ASP A 15 11.05 5.79 -7.74
CA ASP A 15 10.92 6.28 -6.37
C ASP A 15 11.09 5.12 -5.38
N ARG A 16 12.19 5.14 -4.63
CA ARG A 16 12.62 4.02 -3.78
C ARG A 16 12.84 4.42 -2.33
N VAL A 17 12.50 3.49 -1.46
CA VAL A 17 12.71 3.53 -0.02
C VAL A 17 13.86 2.61 0.37
N MET A 18 14.77 3.12 1.19
CA MET A 18 15.89 2.40 1.78
C MET A 18 15.66 2.16 3.28
N TYR A 19 15.89 0.93 3.73
CA TYR A 19 15.73 0.52 5.14
C TYR A 19 16.70 -0.60 5.50
N TYR A 20 16.88 -0.87 6.79
CA TYR A 20 17.63 -2.04 7.26
C TYR A 20 16.70 -3.19 7.64
N ASP A 21 17.01 -4.40 7.18
CA ASP A 21 16.31 -5.60 7.62
C ASP A 21 16.70 -6.00 9.07
N ALA A 22 16.05 -7.04 9.60
CA ALA A 22 16.32 -7.53 10.96
C ALA A 22 17.75 -8.07 11.15
N LYS A 23 18.50 -8.32 10.07
CA LYS A 23 19.90 -8.76 10.07
C LYS A 23 20.87 -7.59 9.84
N GLY A 24 20.38 -6.35 9.81
CA GLY A 24 21.20 -5.16 9.57
C GLY A 24 21.66 -5.00 8.12
N ARG A 25 21.01 -5.65 7.14
CA ARG A 25 21.33 -5.46 5.72
C ARG A 25 20.54 -4.30 5.14
N LEU A 26 21.21 -3.46 4.36
CA LEU A 26 20.55 -2.39 3.63
C LEU A 26 19.73 -2.98 2.48
N CYS A 27 18.43 -2.69 2.50
CA CYS A 27 17.46 -3.15 1.52
C CYS A 27 16.81 -1.96 0.82
N SER A 28 16.32 -2.19 -0.40
CA SER A 28 15.65 -1.18 -1.23
C SER A 28 14.35 -1.72 -1.81
N LEU A 29 13.26 -0.97 -1.66
CA LEU A 29 11.94 -1.28 -2.21
C LEU A 29 11.36 -0.07 -2.94
N LEU A 30 10.45 -0.32 -3.88
CA LEU A 30 9.64 0.74 -4.48
C LEU A 30 8.80 1.40 -3.40
N ALA A 31 8.76 2.74 -3.38
CA ALA A 31 7.94 3.47 -2.43
C ALA A 31 6.46 3.09 -2.55
N SER A 32 5.98 2.82 -3.77
CA SER A 32 4.61 2.35 -4.06
C SER A 32 4.24 1.01 -3.42
N TRP A 33 5.21 0.23 -2.95
CA TRP A 33 4.98 -1.05 -2.25
C TRP A 33 5.03 -0.92 -0.74
N THR A 34 5.18 0.29 -0.25
CA THR A 34 5.26 0.60 1.17
C THR A 34 4.17 1.59 1.53
N ASN A 35 3.90 1.74 2.82
CA ASN A 35 3.04 2.81 3.33
C ASN A 35 3.77 4.16 3.47
N VAL A 36 4.89 4.34 2.76
CA VAL A 36 5.73 5.54 2.82
C VAL A 36 5.27 6.70 1.93
N PRO A 37 4.60 6.52 0.77
CA PRO A 37 4.28 7.69 -0.03
C PRO A 37 3.03 8.39 0.50
N GLU A 38 3.21 9.70 0.60
CA GLU A 38 2.22 10.78 0.52
C GLU A 38 1.10 10.45 -0.48
N GLU A 39 -0.10 10.94 -0.16
CA GLU A 39 -1.38 10.77 -0.87
C GLU A 39 -1.21 10.29 -2.32
N ASP A 40 -1.65 9.07 -2.62
CA ASP A 40 -1.51 8.45 -3.94
C ASP A 40 -1.89 9.48 -5.03
N LEU A 41 -0.92 9.94 -5.83
CA LEU A 41 -1.12 10.98 -6.84
C LEU A 41 -2.24 10.59 -7.81
N PHE A 42 -2.44 9.29 -8.03
CA PHE A 42 -3.57 8.78 -8.79
C PHE A 42 -4.89 8.95 -8.02
N ALA A 43 -4.94 8.64 -6.72
CA ALA A 43 -6.10 8.93 -5.88
C ALA A 43 -6.42 10.44 -5.83
N GLN A 44 -5.41 11.30 -5.74
CA GLN A 44 -5.58 12.76 -5.75
C GLN A 44 -6.07 13.26 -7.12
N ALA A 45 -5.47 12.80 -8.21
CA ALA A 45 -5.85 13.18 -9.58
C ALA A 45 -7.24 12.64 -9.97
N SER A 46 -7.56 11.40 -9.58
CA SER A 46 -8.86 10.80 -9.84
C SER A 46 -9.97 11.43 -9.01
N ALA A 47 -9.64 11.99 -7.85
CA ALA A 47 -10.56 12.66 -6.93
C ALA A 47 -11.82 11.80 -6.63
N GLY A 48 -11.64 10.49 -6.44
CA GLY A 48 -12.76 9.58 -6.17
C GLY A 48 -13.59 9.16 -7.39
N ARG A 49 -13.18 9.56 -8.60
CA ARG A 49 -13.92 9.22 -9.84
C ARG A 49 -13.35 8.00 -10.58
N SER A 50 -12.28 7.41 -10.08
CA SER A 50 -11.71 6.19 -10.65
C SER A 50 -12.42 4.97 -10.06
N SER A 51 -12.89 4.07 -10.93
CA SER A 51 -13.33 2.74 -10.53
C SER A 51 -12.14 1.89 -10.09
N PHE A 52 -12.37 0.98 -9.14
CA PHE A 52 -11.37 0.01 -8.64
C PHE A 52 -10.17 0.63 -7.90
N ARG A 53 -10.37 1.73 -7.17
CA ARG A 53 -9.35 2.22 -6.23
C ARG A 53 -9.04 1.16 -5.17
N THR A 54 -7.79 1.12 -4.72
CA THR A 54 -7.33 0.15 -3.71
C THR A 54 -8.19 0.20 -2.43
N ASP A 55 -8.54 1.39 -1.94
CA ASP A 55 -9.40 1.55 -0.77
C ASP A 55 -10.80 0.94 -0.98
N ASP A 56 -11.39 1.18 -2.16
CA ASP A 56 -12.71 0.65 -2.53
C ASP A 56 -12.67 -0.88 -2.65
N LEU A 57 -11.59 -1.43 -3.20
CA LEU A 57 -11.41 -2.88 -3.30
C LEU A 57 -11.18 -3.53 -1.94
N LEU A 58 -10.41 -2.90 -1.06
CA LEU A 58 -10.25 -3.36 0.32
C LEU A 58 -11.59 -3.34 1.06
N ARG A 59 -12.38 -2.28 0.89
CA ARG A 59 -13.72 -2.19 1.48
C ARG A 59 -14.65 -3.26 0.91
N LEU A 60 -14.61 -3.50 -0.40
CA LEU A 60 -15.37 -4.55 -1.06
C LEU A 60 -14.99 -5.94 -0.52
N CYS A 61 -13.70 -6.24 -0.36
CA CYS A 61 -13.23 -7.49 0.23
C CYS A 61 -13.77 -7.69 1.65
N ALA A 62 -13.77 -6.64 2.49
CA ALA A 62 -14.35 -6.71 3.83
C ALA A 62 -15.85 -7.02 3.79
N LEU A 63 -16.62 -6.32 2.93
CA LEU A 63 -18.05 -6.56 2.76
C LEU A 63 -18.35 -7.98 2.26
N ILE A 64 -17.55 -8.50 1.34
CA ILE A 64 -17.68 -9.89 0.87
C ILE A 64 -17.44 -10.86 2.02
N GLY A 65 -16.42 -10.62 2.86
CA GLY A 65 -16.16 -11.42 4.05
C GLY A 65 -17.35 -11.45 5.00
N GLU A 66 -17.91 -10.28 5.34
CA GLU A 66 -19.10 -10.15 6.20
C GLU A 66 -20.30 -10.94 5.64
N LEU A 67 -20.55 -10.84 4.32
CA LEU A 67 -21.65 -11.56 3.67
C LEU A 67 -21.44 -13.08 3.66
N GLN A 68 -20.21 -13.53 3.48
CA GLN A 68 -19.87 -14.96 3.54
C GLN A 68 -20.08 -15.52 4.94
N GLU A 69 -19.69 -14.79 5.97
CA GLU A 69 -19.92 -15.17 7.37
C GLU A 69 -21.42 -15.25 7.67
N GLN A 70 -22.20 -14.25 7.29
CA GLN A 70 -23.66 -14.26 7.47
C GLN A 70 -24.35 -15.44 6.77
N ARG A 71 -23.85 -15.85 5.60
CA ARG A 71 -24.37 -17.02 4.87
C ARG A 71 -24.04 -18.33 5.57
N ASN A 72 -22.91 -18.43 6.25
CA ASN A 72 -22.47 -19.66 6.92
C ASN A 72 -23.09 -19.87 8.31
N VAL A 73 -23.74 -18.84 8.88
CA VAL A 73 -24.46 -18.90 10.17
C VAL A 73 -25.93 -19.32 10.00
N LYS A 74 -26.42 -19.35 8.76
CA LYS A 74 -27.77 -19.80 8.38
C LYS A 74 -27.77 -21.25 7.91
#